data_AF-A0A351KUJ4-F1
#
_entry.id   AF-A0A351KUJ4-F1
#
_cell.length_a   1.000
_cell.length_b   1.000
_cell.length_c   1.000
_cell.angle_alpha   90.00
_cell.angle_beta   90.00
_cell.angle_gamma   90.00
#
_symmetry.space_group_name_H-M   'P 1'
#
loop_
_entity.id
_entity.type
_entity.pdbx_description
1 polymer ?
#
loop_
_entity_poly.entity_id
_entity_poly.type
_entity_poly.pdbx_seq_one_letter_code
_entity_poly.pdbx_strand_id
1 'polypeptide(L)'
;YRGKGLRMIEVGRAHLVDLPEIQGLIRNRPERFIIFCDDLAFESDDAGYKVLKATLEGTLSEQPENLLIYATSNRRHLLPEFPEDNQSAQWINGELHQGEAVEEKISLSERFGVWLSFQAFNQEQYLEIVGHWLGHYGYAEDGDAARTEALAYALLRGSRSGRVAFQFAKS
;
A
#
# COMPACT_ATOMS: atom_id res chain seq x y z
N TYR A 1 -10.64 -17.57 -8.44
CA TYR A 1 -9.90 -18.52 -7.56
C TYR A 1 -10.72 -19.18 -6.46
N ARG A 2 -11.99 -18.79 -6.22
CA ARG A 2 -12.86 -19.39 -5.18
C ARG A 2 -12.98 -20.91 -5.26
N GLY A 3 -13.05 -21.48 -6.46
CA GLY A 3 -13.09 -22.93 -6.69
C GLY A 3 -11.76 -23.66 -6.48
N LYS A 4 -10.65 -22.94 -6.22
CA LYS A 4 -9.32 -23.49 -5.92
C LYS A 4 -8.95 -23.39 -4.44
N GLY A 5 -9.93 -23.15 -3.56
CA GLY A 5 -9.72 -23.09 -2.11
C GLY A 5 -9.11 -21.80 -1.56
N LEU A 6 -8.90 -20.76 -2.38
CA LEU A 6 -8.46 -19.45 -1.89
C LEU A 6 -9.63 -18.66 -1.29
N ARG A 7 -9.38 -18.03 -0.14
CA ARG A 7 -10.28 -17.14 0.60
C ARG A 7 -9.55 -15.85 0.91
N MET A 8 -10.29 -14.76 0.97
CA MET A 8 -9.78 -13.44 1.36
C MET A 8 -10.58 -12.96 2.56
N ILE A 9 -9.87 -12.43 3.55
CA ILE A 9 -10.44 -11.83 4.75
C ILE A 9 -9.95 -10.39 4.77
N GLU A 10 -10.87 -9.45 4.65
CA GLU A 10 -10.52 -8.03 4.77
C GLU A 10 -10.53 -7.65 6.25
N VAL A 11 -9.44 -7.03 6.71
CA VAL A 11 -9.28 -6.57 8.09
C VAL A 11 -8.97 -5.08 8.05
N GLY A 12 -9.94 -4.27 8.47
CA GLY A 12 -9.72 -2.83 8.63
C GLY A 12 -8.77 -2.53 9.79
N ARG A 13 -8.14 -1.35 9.76
CA ARG A 13 -7.16 -0.92 10.78
C ARG A 13 -7.62 -1.15 12.22
N ALA A 14 -8.85 -0.78 12.55
CA ALA A 14 -9.42 -0.92 13.90
C ALA A 14 -9.57 -2.38 14.38
N HIS A 15 -9.55 -3.34 13.45
CA HIS A 15 -9.74 -4.76 13.70
C HIS A 15 -8.44 -5.57 13.63
N LEU A 16 -7.29 -4.90 13.49
CA LEU A 16 -6.00 -5.59 13.50
C LEU A 16 -5.72 -6.30 14.83
N VAL A 17 -6.33 -5.84 15.91
CA VAL A 17 -6.27 -6.51 17.22
C VAL A 17 -6.88 -7.91 17.20
N ASP A 18 -7.77 -8.20 16.24
CA ASP A 18 -8.47 -9.48 16.09
C ASP A 18 -7.67 -10.50 15.26
N LEU A 19 -6.52 -10.10 14.67
CA LEU A 19 -5.66 -10.97 13.86
C LEU A 19 -5.30 -12.31 14.52
N PRO A 20 -5.00 -12.39 15.84
CA PRO A 20 -4.67 -13.67 16.48
C PRO A 20 -5.87 -14.62 16.53
N GLU A 21 -7.07 -14.08 16.78
CA GLU A 21 -8.30 -14.87 16.76
C GLU A 21 -8.60 -15.39 15.35
N ILE A 22 -8.49 -14.51 14.35
CA ILE A 22 -8.66 -14.88 12.94
C ILE A 22 -7.69 -16.01 12.56
N GLN A 23 -6.41 -15.89 12.93
CA GLN A 23 -5.41 -16.94 12.70
C GLN A 23 -5.78 -18.26 13.35
N GLY A 24 -6.26 -18.23 14.60
CA GLY A 24 -6.74 -19.40 15.31
C GLY A 24 -7.88 -20.12 14.58
N LEU A 25 -8.83 -19.36 14.03
CA LEU A 25 -9.99 -19.89 13.30
C LEU A 25 -9.61 -20.52 11.94
N ILE A 26 -8.56 -20.03 11.28
CA ILE A 26 -8.20 -20.47 9.93
C ILE A 26 -7.06 -21.47 9.87
N ARG A 27 -6.25 -21.63 10.93
CA ARG A 27 -5.04 -22.45 10.93
C ARG A 27 -5.27 -23.90 10.46
N ASN A 28 -6.30 -24.54 10.99
CA ASN A 28 -6.59 -25.96 10.72
C ASN A 28 -7.51 -26.16 9.51
N ARG A 29 -7.76 -25.11 8.73
CA ARG A 29 -8.65 -25.16 7.59
C ARG A 29 -7.89 -25.56 6.32
N PRO A 30 -8.52 -26.36 5.43
CA PRO A 30 -7.87 -26.79 4.19
C PRO A 30 -7.77 -25.66 3.14
N GLU A 31 -8.51 -24.56 3.32
CA GLU A 31 -8.41 -23.40 2.45
C GLU A 31 -7.10 -22.64 2.65
N ARG A 32 -6.71 -21.87 1.62
CA ARG A 32 -5.65 -20.86 1.72
C ARG A 32 -6.27 -19.48 1.90
N PHE A 33 -5.65 -18.67 2.73
CA PHE A 33 -6.18 -17.37 3.14
C PHE A 33 -5.22 -16.25 2.77
N ILE A 34 -5.79 -15.14 2.31
CA ILE A 34 -5.14 -13.83 2.29
C ILE A 34 -5.87 -12.96 3.28
N ILE A 35 -5.17 -12.46 4.29
CA ILE A 35 -5.65 -11.31 5.08
C ILE A 35 -5.23 -10.07 4.32
N PHE A 36 -6.21 -9.27 3.92
CA PHE A 36 -6.01 -8.01 3.22
C PHE A 36 -6.30 -6.85 4.17
N CYS A 37 -5.29 -6.02 4.40
CA CYS A 37 -5.39 -4.82 5.23
C CYS A 37 -5.31 -3.59 4.33
N ASP A 38 -6.45 -2.92 4.11
CA ASP A 38 -6.49 -1.73 3.24
C ASP A 38 -6.13 -0.45 4.01
N ASP A 39 -5.41 0.44 3.34
CA ASP A 39 -5.04 1.79 3.79
C ASP A 39 -4.46 1.85 5.21
N LEU A 40 -3.42 1.04 5.45
CA LEU A 40 -2.72 1.06 6.73
C LEU A 40 -1.92 2.35 6.89
N ALA A 41 -2.43 3.22 7.74
CA ALA A 41 -1.71 4.34 8.32
C ALA A 41 -1.93 4.31 9.84
N PHE A 42 -0.85 4.10 10.60
CA PHE A 42 -0.88 4.06 12.05
C PHE A 42 -0.52 5.41 12.66
N GLU A 43 -0.97 5.62 13.89
CA GLU A 43 -0.41 6.61 14.79
C GLU A 43 0.58 5.91 15.75
N SER A 44 1.45 6.68 16.41
CA SER A 44 2.59 6.15 17.18
C SER A 44 2.20 5.20 18.34
N ASP A 45 0.94 5.24 18.81
CA ASP A 45 0.43 4.45 19.93
C ASP A 45 -0.65 3.42 19.54
N ASP A 46 -0.85 3.17 18.24
CA ASP A 46 -1.91 2.28 17.76
C ASP A 46 -1.71 0.83 18.22
N ALA A 47 -2.70 0.27 18.92
CA ALA A 47 -2.67 -1.12 19.38
C ALA A 47 -2.62 -2.12 18.20
N GLY A 48 -3.25 -1.78 17.08
CA GLY A 48 -3.23 -2.57 15.85
C GLY A 48 -1.83 -2.69 15.25
N TYR A 49 -0.99 -1.64 15.37
CA TYR A 49 0.40 -1.68 14.94
C TYR A 49 1.18 -2.76 15.69
N LYS A 50 1.08 -2.80 17.02
CA LYS A 50 1.80 -3.77 17.86
C LYS A 50 1.38 -5.21 17.53
N VAL A 51 0.09 -5.44 17.32
CA VAL A 51 -0.44 -6.77 16.97
C VAL A 51 -0.01 -7.19 15.57
N LEU A 52 -0.05 -6.30 14.59
CA LEU A 52 0.43 -6.58 13.24
C LEU A 52 1.93 -6.89 13.22
N LYS A 53 2.75 -6.10 13.93
CA LYS A 53 4.18 -6.33 14.07
C LYS A 53 4.47 -7.71 14.67
N ALA A 54 3.86 -8.02 15.80
CA ALA A 54 4.04 -9.31 16.48
C ALA A 54 3.54 -10.50 15.63
N THR A 55 2.50 -10.29 14.83
CA THR A 55 2.00 -11.29 13.88
C THR A 55 3.02 -11.57 12.78
N LEU A 56 3.61 -10.52 12.18
CA LEU A 56 4.62 -10.67 11.12
C LEU A 56 5.94 -11.24 11.65
N GLU A 57 6.27 -11.00 12.93
CA GLU A 57 7.42 -11.59 13.60
C GLU A 57 7.19 -13.04 14.05
N GLY A 58 5.94 -13.52 14.03
CA GLY A 58 5.56 -14.82 14.56
C GLY A 58 5.70 -14.94 16.08
N THR A 59 5.83 -13.81 16.79
CA THR A 59 6.06 -13.77 18.25
C THR A 59 4.77 -13.94 19.05
N LEU A 60 3.62 -13.57 18.48
CA LEU A 60 2.32 -13.69 19.14
C LEU A 60 1.70 -15.09 18.95
N SER A 61 1.91 -15.69 17.78
CA SER A 61 1.54 -17.05 17.44
C SER A 61 2.30 -17.49 16.20
N GLU A 62 2.63 -18.78 16.09
CA GLU A 62 3.23 -19.35 14.88
C GLU A 62 2.35 -19.02 13.66
N GLN A 63 2.88 -18.40 12.61
CA GLN A 63 2.04 -18.03 11.47
C GLN A 63 1.53 -19.29 10.75
N PRO A 64 0.22 -19.43 10.47
CA PRO A 64 -0.28 -20.57 9.70
C PRO A 64 0.34 -20.65 8.30
N GLU A 65 0.78 -21.84 7.88
CA GLU A 65 1.35 -22.05 6.53
C GLU A 65 0.36 -21.73 5.38
N ASN A 66 -0.94 -21.74 5.68
CA ASN A 66 -2.01 -21.45 4.74
C ASN A 66 -2.40 -19.95 4.70
N LEU A 67 -1.63 -19.04 5.32
CA LEU A 67 -1.95 -17.62 5.42
C LEU A 67 -0.89 -16.71 4.78
N LEU A 68 -1.33 -15.75 3.96
CA LEU A 68 -0.55 -14.59 3.54
C LEU A 68 -1.21 -13.29 4.04
N ILE A 69 -0.39 -12.29 4.36
CA ILE A 69 -0.85 -10.95 4.76
C ILE A 69 -0.47 -9.95 3.69
N TYR A 70 -1.46 -9.29 3.11
CA TYR A 70 -1.30 -8.18 2.17
C TYR A 70 -1.74 -6.89 2.83
N ALA A 71 -0.93 -5.86 2.69
CA ALA A 71 -1.25 -4.53 3.18
C ALA A 71 -1.07 -3.51 2.05
N THR A 72 -1.98 -2.54 1.98
CA THR A 72 -1.79 -1.32 1.18
C THR A 72 -1.55 -0.15 2.12
N SER A 73 -0.82 0.85 1.63
CA SER A 73 -0.59 2.10 2.37
C SER A 73 -0.44 3.24 1.37
N ASN A 74 -1.08 4.36 1.67
CA ASN A 74 -0.88 5.62 0.93
C ASN A 74 0.35 6.39 1.43
N ARG A 75 1.02 5.92 2.49
CA ARG A 75 2.25 6.48 3.03
C ARG A 75 3.43 5.58 2.68
N ARG A 76 4.60 6.18 2.40
CA ARG A 76 5.86 5.45 2.14
C ARG A 76 6.24 4.52 3.29
N HIS A 77 5.95 4.95 4.51
CA HIS A 77 6.10 4.18 5.74
C HIS A 77 4.74 4.04 6.43
N LEU A 78 4.48 2.89 7.07
CA LEU A 78 3.19 2.60 7.73
C LEU A 78 2.91 3.48 8.96
N LEU A 79 3.97 4.07 9.51
CA LEU A 79 3.92 5.05 10.60
C LEU A 79 4.20 6.45 10.06
N PRO A 80 3.67 7.51 10.71
CA PRO A 80 3.87 8.89 10.26
C PRO A 80 5.34 9.29 10.45
N GLU A 81 5.91 10.07 9.53
CA GLU A 81 7.19 10.74 9.73
C GLU A 81 6.94 12.17 10.19
N PHE A 82 7.38 12.53 11.39
CA PHE A 82 7.36 13.91 11.84
C PHE A 82 8.68 14.59 11.48
N PRO A 83 8.67 15.86 11.06
CA PRO A 83 9.91 16.62 10.80
C PRO A 83 10.86 16.66 12.00
N GLU A 84 10.32 16.56 13.23
CA GLU A 84 11.12 16.47 14.45
C GLU A 84 11.90 15.15 14.57
N ASP A 85 11.43 14.05 13.99
CA ASP A 85 12.10 12.74 14.07
C ASP A 85 13.46 12.74 13.34
N ASN A 86 13.63 13.63 12.36
CA ASN A 86 14.88 13.84 11.66
C ASN A 86 15.88 14.71 12.46
N GLN A 87 15.44 15.38 13.54
CA GLN A 87 16.32 16.23 14.35
C GLN A 87 17.28 15.41 15.22
N SER A 88 16.94 14.17 15.53
CA SER A 88 17.82 13.22 16.21
C SER A 88 18.77 12.47 15.27
N ALA A 89 18.71 12.70 13.96
CA ALA A 89 19.60 12.05 13.02
C ALA A 89 21.03 12.60 13.20
N GLN A 90 21.96 11.73 13.58
CA GLN A 90 23.36 12.10 13.86
C GLN A 90 24.29 11.41 12.88
N TRP A 91 25.31 12.15 12.43
CA TRP A 91 26.43 11.57 11.69
C TRP A 91 27.42 10.99 12.70
N ILE A 92 27.53 9.67 12.77
CA ILE A 92 28.50 8.96 13.59
C ILE A 92 29.40 8.19 12.64
N ASN A 93 30.71 8.44 12.69
CA ASN A 93 31.71 7.76 11.84
C ASN A 93 31.45 7.81 10.32
N GLY A 94 30.77 8.85 9.83
CA GLY A 94 30.45 9.02 8.41
C GLY A 94 29.20 8.26 7.95
N GLU A 95 28.49 7.61 8.86
CA GLU A 95 27.18 7.00 8.63
C GLU A 95 26.08 7.88 9.28
N LEU A 96 24.97 8.03 8.57
CA LEU A 96 23.80 8.74 9.09
C LEU A 96 22.99 7.77 9.97
N HIS A 97 23.08 7.93 11.28
CA HIS A 97 22.25 7.20 12.24
C HIS A 97 20.94 7.96 12.43
N GLN A 98 19.82 7.31 12.06
CA GLN A 98 18.50 7.86 12.29
C GLN A 98 18.10 7.68 13.76
N GLY A 99 17.18 8.50 14.27
CA GLY A 99 16.70 8.34 15.65
C GLY A 99 15.94 7.02 15.85
N GLU A 100 15.88 6.52 17.09
CA GLU A 100 15.15 5.29 17.47
C GLU A 100 13.71 5.26 16.92
N ALA A 101 13.06 6.43 16.90
CA ALA A 101 11.71 6.59 16.36
C ALA A 101 11.62 6.28 14.85
N VAL A 102 12.67 6.50 14.06
CA VAL A 102 12.67 6.19 12.62
C VAL A 102 13.04 4.72 12.38
N GLU A 103 13.99 4.17 13.15
CA GLU A 103 14.34 2.74 13.10
C GLU A 103 13.12 1.86 13.42
N GLU A 104 12.29 2.25 14.39
CA GLU A 104 11.06 1.52 14.70
C GLU A 104 10.08 1.50 13.51
N LYS A 105 9.98 2.58 12.72
CA LYS A 105 9.09 2.69 11.55
C LYS A 105 9.55 1.83 10.38
N ILE A 106 10.86 1.76 10.19
CA ILE A 106 11.48 0.89 9.19
C ILE A 106 11.27 -0.58 9.59
N SER A 107 11.39 -0.89 10.88
CA SER A 107 11.34 -2.27 11.39
C SER A 107 10.07 -3.04 11.01
N LEU A 108 8.89 -2.39 11.00
CA LEU A 108 7.65 -3.07 10.59
C LEU A 108 7.62 -3.31 9.07
N SER A 109 8.02 -2.30 8.30
CA SER A 109 7.98 -2.35 6.84
C SER A 109 8.89 -3.46 6.30
N GLU A 110 10.05 -3.67 6.94
CA GLU A 110 11.01 -4.74 6.61
C GLU A 110 10.50 -6.15 6.89
N ARG A 111 9.43 -6.33 7.67
CA ARG A 111 8.83 -7.66 7.91
C ARG A 111 7.98 -8.16 6.75
N PHE A 112 7.64 -7.29 5.80
CA PHE A 112 7.00 -7.72 4.57
C PHE A 112 8.05 -8.28 3.61
N GLY A 113 7.92 -9.56 3.24
CA GLY A 113 8.88 -10.24 2.36
C GLY A 113 8.88 -9.74 0.90
N VAL A 114 7.84 -9.00 0.48
CA VAL A 114 7.76 -8.35 -0.83
C VAL A 114 7.21 -6.96 -0.65
N TRP A 115 7.93 -5.97 -1.19
CA TRP A 115 7.50 -4.59 -1.20
C TRP A 115 7.25 -4.14 -2.64
N LEU A 116 6.05 -3.60 -2.89
CA LEU A 116 5.64 -3.08 -4.19
C LEU A 116 5.38 -1.58 -4.07
N SER A 117 6.29 -0.79 -4.63
CA SER A 117 6.20 0.67 -4.61
C SER A 117 5.66 1.18 -5.94
N PHE A 118 4.62 2.01 -5.87
CA PHE A 118 4.05 2.68 -7.03
C PHE A 118 4.60 4.10 -7.12
N GLN A 119 5.39 4.35 -8.15
CA GLN A 119 5.91 5.69 -8.46
C GLN A 119 4.79 6.53 -9.10
N ALA A 120 4.84 7.84 -8.89
CA ALA A 120 3.94 8.75 -9.61
C ALA A 120 4.17 8.63 -11.11
N PHE A 121 3.10 8.61 -11.90
CA PHE A 121 3.22 8.57 -13.34
C PHE A 121 3.90 9.84 -13.85
N ASN A 122 4.88 9.65 -14.72
CA ASN A 122 5.36 10.76 -15.52
C ASN A 122 4.29 11.16 -16.56
N GLN A 123 4.51 12.27 -17.26
CA GLN A 123 3.55 12.77 -18.24
C GLN A 123 3.27 11.78 -19.37
N GLU A 124 4.30 11.11 -19.86
CA GLU A 124 4.21 10.16 -20.97
C GLU A 124 3.37 8.94 -20.59
N GLN A 125 3.67 8.32 -19.45
CA GLN A 125 2.90 7.21 -18.88
C GLN A 125 1.44 7.60 -18.62
N TYR A 126 1.19 8.82 -18.14
CA TYR A 126 -0.16 9.32 -17.97
C TYR A 126 -0.91 9.38 -19.31
N LEU A 127 -0.27 9.90 -20.36
CA LEU A 127 -0.85 10.00 -21.69
C LEU A 127 -1.05 8.63 -22.36
N GLU A 128 -0.16 7.66 -22.12
CA GLU A 128 -0.34 6.27 -22.56
C GLU A 128 -1.61 5.66 -21.94
N ILE A 129 -1.83 5.86 -20.64
CA ILE A 129 -3.04 5.36 -19.95
C ILE A 129 -4.30 6.07 -20.48
N VAL A 130 -4.22 7.37 -20.76
CA VAL A 130 -5.32 8.10 -21.39
C VAL A 130 -5.63 7.50 -22.76
N GLY A 131 -4.62 7.29 -23.61
CA GLY A 131 -4.77 6.65 -24.92
C GLY A 131 -5.43 5.28 -24.82
N HIS A 132 -4.98 4.44 -23.87
CA HIS A 132 -5.58 3.14 -23.60
C HIS A 132 -7.09 3.22 -23.30
N TRP A 133 -7.49 4.15 -22.43
CA TRP A 133 -8.91 4.32 -22.09
C TRP A 133 -9.72 4.94 -23.23
N LEU A 134 -9.16 5.89 -23.98
CA LEU A 134 -9.81 6.46 -25.15
C LEU A 134 -10.07 5.38 -26.21
N GLY A 135 -9.08 4.53 -26.49
CA GLY A 135 -9.21 3.37 -27.37
C GLY A 135 -10.25 2.37 -26.87
N HIS A 136 -10.30 2.12 -25.55
CA HIS A 136 -11.34 1.28 -24.94
C HIS A 136 -12.76 1.79 -25.21
N TYR A 137 -12.96 3.11 -25.24
CA TYR A 137 -14.26 3.74 -25.56
C TYR A 137 -14.47 4.01 -27.05
N GLY A 138 -13.54 3.61 -27.92
CA GLY A 138 -13.65 3.75 -29.37
C GLY A 138 -13.30 5.14 -29.91
N TYR A 139 -12.66 5.99 -29.11
CA TYR A 139 -12.09 7.25 -29.59
C TYR A 139 -10.76 7.00 -30.33
N ALA A 140 -10.46 7.79 -31.36
CA ALA A 140 -9.19 7.71 -32.05
C ALA A 140 -8.04 8.12 -31.11
N GLU A 141 -6.97 7.32 -31.07
CA GLU A 141 -5.83 7.50 -30.14
C GLU A 141 -5.03 8.80 -30.37
N ASP A 142 -5.20 9.45 -31.53
CA ASP A 142 -4.12 10.25 -32.13
C ASP A 142 -4.50 11.69 -32.45
N GLY A 143 -5.11 12.37 -31.48
CA GLY A 143 -5.31 13.82 -31.53
C GLY A 143 -4.38 14.53 -30.55
N ASP A 144 -3.45 15.35 -31.04
CA ASP A 144 -2.70 16.31 -30.20
C ASP A 144 -3.64 17.11 -29.27
N ALA A 145 -4.87 17.40 -29.74
CA ALA A 145 -5.93 18.02 -28.95
C ALA A 145 -6.31 17.21 -27.69
N ALA A 146 -6.55 15.91 -27.83
CA ALA A 146 -6.93 15.05 -26.70
C ALA A 146 -5.80 14.95 -25.66
N ARG A 147 -4.54 14.96 -26.11
CA ARG A 147 -3.37 15.00 -25.23
C ARG A 147 -3.33 16.32 -24.45
N THR A 148 -3.51 17.46 -25.11
CA THR A 148 -3.55 18.77 -24.46
C THR A 148 -4.68 18.86 -23.43
N GLU A 149 -5.88 18.41 -23.79
CA GLU A 149 -7.04 18.39 -22.89
C GLU A 149 -6.83 17.47 -21.69
N ALA A 150 -6.26 16.29 -21.90
CA ALA A 150 -5.96 15.36 -20.82
C ALA A 150 -4.95 15.95 -19.82
N LEU A 151 -3.96 16.71 -20.30
CA LEU A 151 -2.99 17.38 -19.43
C LEU A 151 -3.63 18.54 -18.65
N ALA A 152 -4.50 19.32 -19.29
CA ALA A 152 -5.27 20.36 -18.62
C ALA A 152 -6.20 19.77 -17.54
N TYR A 153 -6.85 18.64 -17.85
CA TYR A 153 -7.69 17.90 -16.90
C TYR A 153 -6.89 17.39 -15.70
N ALA A 154 -5.70 16.82 -15.92
CA ALA A 154 -4.81 16.39 -14.84
C ALA A 154 -4.35 17.55 -13.94
N LEU A 155 -4.04 18.70 -14.54
CA LEU A 155 -3.67 19.91 -13.80
C LEU A 155 -4.82 20.39 -12.90
N LEU A 156 -6.05 20.42 -13.44
CA LEU A 156 -7.25 20.81 -12.68
C LEU A 156 -7.53 19.84 -11.51
N ARG A 157 -7.25 18.55 -11.69
CA ARG A 157 -7.39 17.51 -10.65
C ARG A 157 -6.19 17.41 -9.71
N GLY A 158 -5.12 18.17 -9.96
CA GLY A 158 -3.91 18.18 -9.16
C GLY A 158 -3.11 16.87 -9.16
N SER A 159 -3.38 15.93 -10.09
CA SER A 159 -2.63 14.68 -10.15
C SER A 159 -2.65 14.01 -11.53
N ARG A 160 -1.57 13.30 -11.83
CA ARG A 160 -1.46 12.37 -12.97
C ARG A 160 -1.57 10.95 -12.43
N SER A 161 -2.77 10.38 -12.50
CA SER A 161 -3.06 9.03 -12.02
C SER A 161 -3.91 8.27 -13.02
N GLY A 162 -3.84 6.93 -12.97
CA GLY A 162 -4.74 6.09 -13.77
C GLY A 162 -6.23 6.37 -13.49
N ARG A 163 -6.57 6.75 -12.25
CA ARG A 163 -7.93 7.18 -11.89
C ARG A 163 -8.33 8.46 -12.63
N VAL A 164 -7.45 9.47 -12.65
CA VAL A 164 -7.70 10.73 -13.38
C VAL A 164 -7.79 10.50 -14.88
N ALA A 165 -6.91 9.66 -15.44
CA ALA A 165 -6.95 9.30 -16.86
C ALA A 165 -8.28 8.60 -17.24
N PHE A 166 -8.73 7.65 -16.43
CA PHE A 166 -10.02 6.98 -16.61
C PHE A 166 -11.20 7.97 -16.53
N GLN A 167 -11.16 8.90 -15.57
CA GLN A 167 -12.21 9.91 -15.44
C GLN A 167 -12.26 10.86 -16.63
N PHE A 168 -11.11 11.26 -17.17
CA PHE A 168 -11.01 12.06 -18.39
C PHE A 168 -11.60 11.31 -19.59
N ALA A 169 -11.25 10.03 -19.79
CA ALA A 169 -11.77 9.27 -20.93
C ALA A 169 -13.28 8.99 -20.84
N LYS A 170 -13.87 9.09 -19.65
CA LYS A 170 -15.31 8.89 -19.42
C LYS A 170 -16.12 10.20 -19.51
N SER A 171 -15.48 11.37 -19.37
CA SER A 171 -16.15 12.67 -19.44
C SER A 171 -16.47 13.05 -20.88
#